data_AF-A0A3A5QX36-F1
#
_entry.id   AF-A0A3A5QX36-F1
#
_cell.length_a   1.000
_cell.length_b   1.000
_cell.length_c   1.000
_cell.angle_alpha   90.00
_cell.angle_beta   90.00
_cell.angle_gamma   90.00
#
_symmetry.space_group_name_H-M   'P 1'
#
loop_
_entity.id
_entity.type
_entity.pdbx_description
1 polymer ?
#
loop_
_entity_poly.entity_id
_entity_poly.type
_entity_poly.pdbx_seq_one_letter_code
_entity_poly.pdbx_strand_id
1 'polypeptide(L)'
;MNTDLLIIYIRNSRDIYALTEWLQNALLKKVNRGLTPSVEYLANCSTMKKIVRMAAKMLSDQDHKTATKQEKEQAAREHAAYIIGCVEYLSKF
;
A
#
# COMPACT_ATOMS: atom_id res chain seq x y z
N MET A 1 -7.26 10.28 -12.62
CA MET A 1 -7.07 11.08 -11.38
C MET A 1 -5.64 10.83 -10.87
N ASN A 2 -5.00 11.66 -10.02
CA ASN A 2 -3.61 11.32 -9.62
C ASN A 2 -3.54 10.03 -8.79
N THR A 3 -4.65 9.61 -8.17
CA THR A 3 -4.78 8.31 -7.50
C THR A 3 -4.38 7.14 -8.41
N ASP A 4 -4.81 7.13 -9.68
CA ASP A 4 -4.48 6.04 -10.62
C ASP A 4 -2.98 5.95 -10.86
N LEU A 5 -2.32 7.10 -11.05
CA LEU A 5 -0.87 7.19 -11.21
C LEU A 5 -0.12 6.80 -9.93
N LEU A 6 -0.61 7.21 -8.75
CA LEU A 6 -0.05 6.77 -7.47
C LEU A 6 -0.10 5.23 -7.36
N ILE A 7 -1.22 4.60 -7.71
CA ILE A 7 -1.36 3.15 -7.68
C ILE A 7 -0.41 2.48 -8.68
N ILE A 8 -0.23 3.04 -9.88
CA ILE A 8 0.76 2.57 -10.85
C ILE A 8 2.16 2.59 -10.25
N TYR A 9 2.59 3.71 -9.65
CA TYR A 9 3.91 3.80 -9.01
C TYR A 9 4.06 2.83 -7.85
N ILE A 10 3.03 2.69 -7.02
CA ILE A 10 3.03 1.75 -5.89
C ILE A 10 3.23 0.31 -6.37
N ARG A 11 2.59 -0.08 -7.47
CA ARG A 11 2.61 -1.46 -7.97
C ARG A 11 3.84 -1.79 -8.82
N ASN A 12 4.49 -0.79 -9.42
CA ASN A 12 5.57 -1.00 -10.40
C ASN A 12 6.96 -0.55 -9.92
N SER A 13 7.08 0.00 -8.71
CA SER A 13 8.38 0.35 -8.13
C SER A 13 8.98 -0.82 -7.34
N ARG A 14 10.21 -1.21 -7.68
CA ARG A 14 10.96 -2.28 -6.99
C ARG A 14 11.16 -1.97 -5.50
N ASP A 15 11.45 -0.72 -5.15
CA ASP A 15 11.67 -0.33 -3.77
C ASP A 15 10.37 -0.37 -2.96
N ILE A 16 9.24 -0.03 -3.59
CA ILE A 16 7.91 -0.13 -2.97
C ILE A 16 7.48 -1.60 -2.86
N TYR A 17 7.81 -2.43 -3.85
CA TYR A 17 7.54 -3.86 -3.80
C TYR A 17 8.17 -4.52 -2.58
N ALA A 18 9.46 -4.25 -2.30
CA ALA A 18 10.14 -4.80 -1.13
C ALA A 18 9.47 -4.42 0.20
N LEU A 19 8.97 -3.17 0.31
CA LEU A 19 8.21 -2.73 1.49
C LEU A 19 6.83 -3.40 1.58
N THR A 20 6.18 -3.59 0.43
CA THR A 20 4.86 -4.23 0.33
C THR A 20 4.95 -5.71 0.71
N GLU A 21 5.95 -6.43 0.20
CA GLU A 21 6.22 -7.83 0.52
C GLU A 21 6.52 -8.01 2.02
N TRP A 22 7.37 -7.15 2.59
CA TRP A 22 7.65 -7.16 4.02
C TRP A 22 6.36 -6.97 4.84
N LEU A 23 5.51 -6.02 4.45
CA LEU A 23 4.25 -5.72 5.13
C LEU A 23 3.25 -6.89 5.01
N GLN A 24 3.15 -7.50 3.83
CA GLN A 24 2.34 -8.70 3.59
C GLN A 24 2.79 -9.85 4.49
N ASN A 25 4.09 -10.16 4.54
CA ASN A 25 4.63 -11.23 5.39
C ASN A 25 4.40 -10.98 6.88
N ALA A 26 4.54 -9.72 7.33
CA ALA A 26 4.25 -9.35 8.70
C ALA A 26 2.76 -9.52 9.05
N LEU A 27 1.87 -9.16 8.11
CA LEU A 27 0.43 -9.29 8.28
C LEU A 27 -0.03 -10.76 8.24
N LEU A 28 0.53 -11.57 7.34
CA LEU A 28 0.25 -13.01 7.22
C LEU A 28 0.52 -13.75 8.54
N LYS A 29 1.63 -13.45 9.22
CA LYS A 29 1.94 -14.01 10.54
C LYS A 29 0.87 -13.68 11.60
N LYS A 30 0.21 -12.52 11.47
CA LYS A 30 -0.88 -12.12 12.38
C LYS A 30 -2.18 -12.83 12.02
N VAL A 31 -2.50 -12.93 10.73
CA VAL A 31 -3.70 -13.65 10.24
C VAL A 31 -3.64 -15.12 10.63
N ASN A 32 -2.48 -15.77 10.49
CA ASN A 32 -2.30 -17.16 10.91
C ASN A 32 -2.42 -17.36 12.43
N ARG A 33 -2.41 -16.28 13.23
CA ARG A 33 -2.70 -16.29 14.67
C ARG A 33 -4.15 -15.93 15.00
N GLY A 34 -5.02 -15.84 13.98
CA GLY A 34 -6.43 -15.52 14.13
C GLY A 34 -6.76 -14.02 14.18
N LEU A 35 -5.83 -13.11 13.84
CA LEU A 35 -6.15 -11.68 13.76
C LEU A 35 -6.76 -11.33 12.41
N THR A 36 -7.89 -10.62 12.42
CA THR A 36 -8.51 -10.04 11.23
C THR A 36 -7.89 -8.69 10.87
N PRO A 37 -7.33 -8.51 9.66
CA PRO A 37 -6.80 -7.22 9.21
C PRO A 37 -7.89 -6.16 9.01
N SER A 38 -7.57 -4.89 9.28
CA SER A 38 -8.43 -3.73 8.97
C SER A 38 -7.78 -2.87 7.90
N VAL A 39 -8.56 -2.54 6.86
CA VAL A 39 -8.14 -1.62 5.79
C VAL A 39 -7.78 -0.26 6.36
N GLU A 40 -8.62 0.28 7.27
CA GLU A 40 -8.41 1.60 7.86
C GLU A 40 -7.13 1.63 8.70
N TYR A 41 -6.88 0.60 9.50
CA TYR A 41 -5.66 0.51 10.29
C TYR A 41 -4.42 0.40 9.41
N LEU A 42 -4.46 -0.48 8.41
CA LEU A 42 -3.33 -0.72 7.51
C LEU A 42 -3.03 0.50 6.64
N ALA A 43 -4.06 1.18 6.12
CA ALA A 43 -3.94 2.41 5.34
C ALA A 43 -3.20 3.53 6.11
N ASN A 44 -3.33 3.54 7.44
CA ASN A 44 -2.76 4.56 8.31
C ASN A 44 -1.42 4.19 8.97
N CYS A 45 -0.94 2.96 8.77
CA CYS A 45 0.32 2.51 9.38
C CYS A 45 1.54 3.26 8.81
N SER A 46 2.64 3.27 9.57
CA SER A 46 3.87 3.99 9.19
C SER A 46 4.46 3.50 7.87
N THR A 47 4.42 2.18 7.61
CA THR A 47 4.90 1.58 6.36
C THR A 47 4.05 2.02 5.17
N MET A 48 2.72 2.02 5.30
CA MET A 48 1.83 2.49 4.23
C MET A 48 2.04 3.97 3.92
N LYS A 49 2.18 4.81 4.95
CA LYS A 49 2.53 6.23 4.78
C LYS A 49 3.86 6.40 4.04
N LYS A 50 4.85 5.53 4.28
CA LYS A 50 6.12 5.54 3.55
C LYS A 50 5.93 5.16 2.08
N ILE A 51 5.18 4.09 1.79
CA ILE A 51 4.85 3.64 0.43
C ILE A 51 4.21 4.77 -0.39
N VAL A 52 3.16 5.40 0.17
CA VAL A 52 2.45 6.49 -0.51
C VAL A 52 3.34 7.73 -0.70
N ARG A 53 4.23 8.05 0.25
CA ARG A 53 5.21 9.13 0.07
C ARG A 53 6.20 8.84 -1.05
N MET A 54 6.69 7.61 -1.18
CA MET A 54 7.58 7.22 -2.26
C MET A 54 6.89 7.35 -3.62
N ALA A 55 5.66 6.85 -3.75
CA ALA A 55 4.87 6.99 -4.96
C ALA A 55 4.57 8.46 -5.30
N ALA A 56 4.21 9.28 -4.31
CA ALA A 56 3.98 10.71 -4.51
C ALA A 56 5.25 11.45 -4.93
N LYS A 57 6.42 11.03 -4.45
CA LYS A 57 7.71 11.55 -4.92
C LYS A 57 7.95 11.18 -6.38
N MET A 58 7.72 9.94 -6.78
CA MET A 58 7.85 9.51 -8.18
C MET A 58 6.90 10.28 -9.10
N LEU A 59 5.65 10.49 -8.69
CA LEU A 59 4.68 11.32 -9.41
C LEU A 59 5.18 12.77 -9.58
N SER A 60 5.78 13.35 -8.55
CA SER A 60 6.36 14.70 -8.63
C SER A 60 7.58 14.75 -9.54
N ASP A 61 8.45 13.76 -9.45
CA ASP A 61 9.73 13.73 -10.17
C ASP A 61 9.54 13.39 -11.66
N GLN A 62 8.56 12.55 -12.02
CA GLN A 62 8.34 12.04 -13.38
C GLN A 62 7.20 12.74 -14.13
N ASP A 63 6.08 13.03 -13.46
CA ASP A 63 4.90 13.65 -14.09
C ASP A 63 4.78 15.14 -13.78
N HIS A 64 5.66 15.71 -12.94
CA HIS A 64 5.56 17.08 -12.43
C HIS A 64 4.21 17.39 -11.77
N LYS A 65 3.61 16.38 -11.12
CA LYS A 65 2.30 16.48 -10.45
C LYS A 65 2.42 16.35 -8.94
N THR A 66 1.60 17.10 -8.22
CA THR A 66 1.48 17.00 -6.77
C THR A 66 0.18 16.30 -6.39
N ALA A 67 0.28 15.16 -5.72
CA ALA A 67 -0.89 14.48 -5.17
C ALA A 67 -1.43 15.22 -3.92
N THR A 68 -2.74 15.42 -3.89
CA THR A 68 -3.47 15.98 -2.75
C THR A 68 -3.51 15.00 -1.57
N LYS A 69 -3.94 15.48 -0.39
CA LYS A 69 -4.14 14.63 0.79
C LYS A 69 -5.17 13.53 0.53
N GLN A 70 -6.30 13.88 -0.10
CA GLN A 70 -7.38 12.93 -0.40
C GLN A 70 -6.93 11.84 -1.39
N GLU A 71 -6.18 12.20 -2.43
CA GLU A 71 -5.64 11.22 -3.39
C GLU A 71 -4.65 10.24 -2.73
N LYS A 72 -3.80 10.74 -1.83
CA LYS A 72 -2.88 9.91 -1.04
C LYS A 72 -3.62 8.95 -0.10
N GLU A 73 -4.64 9.45 0.59
CA GLU A 73 -5.48 8.62 1.47
C GLU A 73 -6.25 7.55 0.70
N GLN A 74 -6.74 7.90 -0.49
CA GLN A 74 -7.43 6.96 -1.36
C GLN A 74 -6.47 5.87 -1.85
N ALA A 75 -5.28 6.24 -2.35
CA ALA A 75 -4.26 5.28 -2.77
C ALA A 75 -3.82 4.36 -1.61
N ALA A 76 -3.71 4.90 -0.39
CA ALA A 76 -3.39 4.11 0.80
C ALA A 76 -4.47 3.05 1.10
N ARG A 77 -5.75 3.41 1.02
CA ARG A 77 -6.88 2.49 1.25
C ARG A 77 -6.96 1.40 0.19
N GLU A 78 -6.79 1.77 -1.08
CA GLU A 78 -6.80 0.80 -2.19
C GLU A 78 -5.64 -0.19 -2.09
N HIS A 79 -4.42 0.29 -1.78
CA HIS A 79 -3.28 -0.59 -1.60
C HIS A 79 -3.40 -1.45 -0.34
N ALA A 80 -3.97 -0.92 0.74
CA ALA A 80 -4.28 -1.70 1.93
C ALA A 80 -5.26 -2.84 1.64
N ALA A 81 -6.36 -2.56 0.92
CA ALA A 81 -7.32 -3.57 0.51
C ALA A 81 -6.67 -4.65 -0.37
N TYR A 82 -5.80 -4.25 -1.31
CA TYR A 82 -5.02 -5.18 -2.12
C TYR A 82 -4.14 -6.11 -1.26
N ILE A 83 -3.37 -5.55 -0.32
CA ILE A 83 -2.51 -6.32 0.59
C ILE A 83 -3.32 -7.32 1.42
N ILE A 84 -4.47 -6.89 1.96
CA ILE A 84 -5.34 -7.75 2.76
C ILE A 84 -5.86 -8.92 1.92
N GLY A 85 -6.36 -8.66 0.70
CA GLY A 85 -6.81 -9.72 -0.21
C GLY A 85 -5.70 -10.72 -0.54
N CYS A 86 -4.46 -10.26 -0.74
CA CYS A 86 -3.31 -11.15 -0.92
C CYS A 86 -3.06 -12.02 0.32
N VAL A 87 -3.10 -11.44 1.52
CA VAL A 87 -2.83 -12.17 2.75
C VAL A 87 -3.93 -13.18 3.06
N GLU A 88 -5.20 -12.82 2.86
CA GLU A 88 -6.35 -13.74 3.02
C GLU A 88 -6.31 -14.90 2.03
N TYR A 89 -5.78 -14.68 0.82
CA TYR A 89 -5.54 -15.74 -0.14
C TYR A 89 -4.41 -16.66 0.34
N LEU A 90 -3.28 -16.10 0.78
CA LEU A 90 -2.11 -16.85 1.23
C LEU A 90 -2.36 -17.63 2.53
N SER A 91 -3.19 -17.13 3.45
CA SER A 91 -3.49 -17.81 4.71
C SER A 91 -4.34 -19.08 4.56
N LYS A 92 -4.79 -19.40 3.34
CA LYS A 92 -5.52 -20.63 3.01
C LYS A 92 -4.59 -21.82 2.76
N PHE A 93 -3.28 -21.58 2.71
CA PHE A 93 -2.23 -22.57 2.48
C PHE A 93 -1.27 -22.62 3.67
#